data_AF-A0A6A6ZFQ6-F1
#
_entry.id   AF-A0A6A6ZFQ6-F1
#
_cell.length_a   1.000
_cell.length_b   1.000
_cell.length_c   1.000
_cell.angle_alpha   90.00
_cell.angle_beta   90.00
_cell.angle_gamma   90.00
#
_symmetry.space_group_name_H-M   'P 1'
#
loop_
_entity.id
_entity.type
_entity.pdbx_description
1 polymer ?
#
loop_
_entity_poly.entity_id
_entity_poly.type
_entity_poly.pdbx_seq_one_letter_code
_entity_poly.pdbx_strand_id
1 'polypeptide(L)'
;ELTLKALKSTGIWPMDGETIPKRFTDNTSEAPAQPSALTSNNWRYMERLVRSAVNDQGADELKKLSQTIHSLATQNELLHHKNEGLKEALIVKKRHRKVSKPLDLQQREEYHSGAIFWSPQKVREARAREAVKEQEQHQEML
;
A
#
# COMPACT_ATOMS: atom_id res chain seq x y z
N GLU A 1 39.88 3.38 -12.15
CA GLU A 1 40.92 3.95 -11.25
C GLU A 1 40.38 4.82 -10.12
N LEU A 2 39.46 5.77 -10.38
CA LEU A 2 38.94 6.70 -9.35
C LEU A 2 38.25 5.99 -8.16
N THR A 3 37.50 4.92 -8.42
CA THR A 3 36.78 4.13 -7.41
C THR A 3 37.74 3.42 -6.43
N LEU A 4 38.80 2.80 -6.94
CA LEU A 4 39.83 2.15 -6.14
C LEU A 4 40.62 3.17 -5.31
N LYS A 5 40.90 4.34 -5.88
CA LYS A 5 41.60 5.43 -5.19
C LYS A 5 40.78 6.02 -4.04
N ALA A 6 39.46 6.13 -4.22
CA ALA A 6 38.53 6.58 -3.17
C ALA A 6 38.48 5.60 -1.99
N LEU A 7 38.40 4.29 -2.26
CA LEU A 7 38.39 3.24 -1.22
C LEU A 7 39.71 3.21 -0.43
N LYS A 8 40.85 3.35 -1.12
CA LYS A 8 42.17 3.44 -0.47
C LYS A 8 42.30 4.69 0.41
N SER A 9 41.67 5.80 0.03
CA SER A 9 41.74 7.06 0.78
C SER A 9 40.91 7.06 2.07
N THR A 10 39.82 6.30 2.11
CA THR A 10 38.86 6.34 3.23
C THR A 10 39.15 5.26 4.29
N GLY A 11 40.05 4.31 4.01
CA GLY A 11 40.38 3.21 4.92
C GLY A 11 39.21 2.26 5.20
N ILE A 12 38.15 2.34 4.38
CA ILE A 12 36.95 1.51 4.52
C ILE A 12 37.26 0.12 3.96
N TRP A 13 37.03 -0.91 4.77
CA TRP A 13 37.11 -2.32 4.37
C TRP A 13 36.24 -2.59 3.14
N PRO A 14 36.72 -3.26 2.07
CA PRO A 14 37.61 -4.43 2.08
C PRO A 14 39.09 -4.13 1.81
N MET A 15 40.01 -4.86 2.46
CA MET A 15 41.47 -4.81 2.17
C MET A 15 41.76 -5.01 0.68
N ASP A 16 40.91 -5.77 -0.01
CA ASP A 16 40.97 -5.98 -1.45
C ASP A 16 39.89 -5.14 -2.15
N GLY A 17 40.30 -4.00 -2.69
CA GLY A 17 39.45 -3.07 -3.42
C GLY A 17 38.87 -3.63 -4.71
N GLU A 18 39.37 -4.76 -5.22
CA GLU A 18 38.84 -5.41 -6.42
C GLU A 18 37.63 -6.31 -6.14
N THR A 19 37.37 -6.69 -4.89
CA THR A 19 36.25 -7.56 -4.53
C THR A 19 34.88 -6.95 -4.84
N ILE A 20 34.76 -5.63 -4.74
CA ILE A 20 33.53 -4.90 -5.05
C ILE A 20 33.28 -4.85 -6.56
N PRO A 21 34.20 -4.36 -7.41
CA PRO A 21 33.97 -4.33 -8.85
C PRO A 21 33.79 -5.73 -9.46
N LYS A 22 34.48 -6.76 -8.93
CA LYS A 22 34.32 -8.15 -9.42
C LYS A 22 32.89 -8.67 -9.33
N ARG A 23 32.14 -8.30 -8.28
CA ARG A 23 30.72 -8.66 -8.10
C ARG A 23 29.80 -8.08 -9.17
N PHE A 24 30.24 -7.03 -9.86
CA PHE A 24 29.46 -6.37 -10.91
C PHE A 24 29.97 -6.68 -12.32
N THR A 25 31.12 -7.36 -12.43
CA THR A 25 31.70 -7.82 -13.71
C THR A 25 31.42 -9.29 -13.99
N ASP A 26 30.56 -9.95 -13.22
CA ASP A 26 30.08 -11.27 -13.56
C ASP A 26 29.40 -11.18 -14.93
N ASN A 27 30.17 -11.51 -15.97
CA ASN A 27 29.77 -11.58 -17.36
C ASN A 27 28.88 -12.81 -17.56
N THR A 28 27.83 -12.92 -16.78
CA THR A 28 26.69 -13.71 -17.19
C THR A 28 26.13 -12.97 -18.39
N SER A 29 26.45 -13.48 -19.59
CA SER A 29 25.80 -13.12 -20.85
C SER A 29 24.35 -13.61 -20.79
N GLU A 30 23.59 -13.05 -19.86
CA GLU A 30 22.14 -13.07 -19.93
C GLU A 30 21.79 -11.94 -20.88
N ALA A 31 21.46 -12.32 -22.11
CA ALA A 31 20.60 -11.50 -22.97
C ALA A 31 19.53 -10.88 -22.07
N PRO A 32 19.29 -9.55 -22.14
CA PRO A 32 18.51 -8.85 -21.13
C PRO A 32 17.20 -9.61 -20.97
N ALA A 33 17.03 -10.23 -19.79
CA ALA A 33 15.88 -11.06 -19.48
C ALA A 33 14.65 -10.29 -19.92
N GLN A 34 13.97 -10.82 -20.94
CA GLN A 34 12.75 -10.21 -21.46
C GLN A 34 11.82 -10.08 -20.27
N PRO A 35 11.50 -8.84 -19.83
CA PRO A 35 10.67 -8.68 -18.65
C PRO A 35 9.35 -9.38 -18.95
N SER A 36 9.01 -10.36 -18.10
CA SER A 36 7.72 -11.04 -18.13
C SER A 36 6.64 -10.00 -18.38
N ALA A 37 5.84 -10.21 -19.43
CA ALA A 37 4.94 -9.27 -20.09
C ALA A 37 3.80 -8.68 -19.23
N LEU A 38 3.96 -8.60 -17.91
CA LEU A 38 2.93 -8.28 -16.92
C LEU A 38 3.32 -7.21 -15.90
N THR A 39 4.48 -6.53 -16.02
CA THR A 39 4.73 -5.33 -15.21
C THR A 39 4.04 -4.13 -15.85
N SER A 40 2.76 -3.97 -15.49
CA SER A 40 1.72 -3.12 -16.05
C SER A 40 2.07 -1.65 -16.37
N ASN A 41 3.22 -1.11 -15.96
CA ASN A 41 3.60 0.29 -16.25
C ASN A 41 5.13 0.48 -16.27
N ASN A 42 5.89 -0.45 -16.86
CA ASN A 42 7.33 -0.25 -17.04
C ASN A 42 7.62 0.79 -18.13
N TRP A 43 7.48 2.08 -17.81
CA TRP A 43 7.76 3.20 -18.71
C TRP A 43 9.18 3.13 -19.29
N ARG A 44 10.15 2.58 -18.54
CA ARG A 44 11.53 2.33 -19.01
C ARG A 44 11.58 1.35 -20.18
N TYR A 45 10.70 0.36 -20.19
CA TYR A 45 10.58 -0.59 -21.30
C TYR A 45 10.00 0.12 -22.53
N MET A 46 8.95 0.93 -22.34
CA MET A 46 8.39 1.76 -23.42
C MET A 46 9.43 2.73 -23.96
N GLU A 47 10.21 3.39 -23.11
CA GLU A 47 11.27 4.30 -23.51
C GLU A 47 12.35 3.59 -24.35
N ARG A 48 12.78 2.40 -23.91
CA ARG A 48 13.75 1.59 -24.68
C ARG A 48 13.21 1.18 -26.05
N LEU A 49 11.94 0.77 -26.12
CA LEU A 49 11.28 0.44 -27.39
C LEU A 49 11.26 1.64 -28.33
N VAL A 50 10.83 2.80 -27.83
CA VAL A 50 10.79 4.04 -28.62
C VAL A 50 12.20 4.41 -29.09
N ARG A 51 13.21 4.35 -28.21
CA ARG A 51 14.61 4.61 -28.58
C ARG A 51 15.14 3.64 -29.62
N SER A 52 14.70 2.37 -29.60
CA SER A 52 15.11 1.38 -30.61
C SER A 52 14.44 1.57 -31.97
N ALA A 53 13.24 2.17 -31.99
CA ALA A 53 12.45 2.36 -33.20
C ALA A 53 12.75 3.69 -33.92
N VAL A 54 13.29 4.68 -33.21
CA VAL A 54 13.58 6.02 -33.75
C VAL A 54 15.07 6.16 -34.04
N ASN A 55 15.42 6.53 -35.27
CA ASN A 55 16.79 6.87 -35.66
C ASN A 55 17.21 8.23 -35.08
N ASP A 56 18.53 8.48 -34.93
CA ASP A 56 19.11 9.68 -34.30
C ASP A 56 18.64 11.03 -34.87
N GLN A 57 18.04 11.03 -36.07
CA GLN A 57 17.56 12.21 -36.79
C GLN A 57 16.38 12.93 -36.09
N GLY A 58 15.74 12.31 -35.09
CA GLY A 58 14.61 12.86 -34.33
C GLY A 58 14.85 13.06 -32.83
N ALA A 59 16.09 13.30 -32.39
CA ALA A 59 16.47 13.29 -30.97
C ALA A 59 15.64 14.21 -30.05
N ASP A 60 15.19 15.37 -30.52
CA ASP A 60 14.39 16.29 -29.71
C ASP A 60 12.91 15.89 -29.61
N GLU A 61 12.34 15.29 -30.66
CA GLU A 61 10.99 14.70 -30.60
C GLU A 61 10.98 13.46 -29.70
N LEU A 62 12.03 12.65 -29.76
CA LEU A 62 12.23 11.50 -28.89
C LEU A 62 12.29 11.89 -27.41
N LYS A 63 13.01 12.98 -27.07
CA LYS A 63 13.05 13.49 -25.70
C LYS A 63 11.67 13.94 -25.23
N LYS A 64 10.94 14.69 -26.06
CA LYS A 64 9.55 15.11 -25.75
C LYS A 64 8.64 13.91 -25.53
N LEU A 65 8.73 12.90 -26.39
CA LEU A 65 7.92 11.69 -26.27
C LEU A 65 8.30 10.85 -25.04
N SER A 66 9.59 10.77 -24.70
CA SER A 66 10.04 10.12 -23.48
C SER A 66 9.50 10.83 -22.24
N GLN A 67 9.49 12.17 -22.25
CA GLN A 67 8.95 12.98 -21.15
C GLN A 67 7.43 12.79 -21.00
N THR A 68 6.69 12.71 -22.11
CA THR A 68 5.24 12.49 -22.07
C THR A 68 4.89 11.07 -21.62
N ILE A 69 5.64 10.05 -22.05
CA ILE A 69 5.47 8.68 -21.57
C ILE A 69 5.72 8.61 -20.06
N HIS A 70 6.79 9.25 -19.58
CA HIS A 70 7.11 9.27 -18.16
C HIS A 70 6.03 10.00 -17.34
N SER A 71 5.58 11.16 -17.81
CA SER A 71 4.53 11.94 -17.13
C SER A 71 3.18 11.21 -17.12
N LEU A 72 2.85 10.47 -18.17
CA LEU A 72 1.63 9.67 -18.24
C LEU A 72 1.71 8.42 -17.35
N ALA A 73 2.85 7.75 -17.31
CA ALA A 73 3.07 6.60 -16.43
C ALA A 73 2.93 6.99 -14.95
N THR A 74 3.58 8.09 -14.55
CA THR A 74 3.48 8.62 -13.17
C THR A 74 2.06 9.06 -12.82
N GLN A 75 1.33 9.69 -13.74
CA GLN A 75 -0.08 10.04 -13.53
C GLN A 75 -0.96 8.80 -13.36
N ASN A 76 -0.77 7.78 -14.18
CA ASN A 76 -1.51 6.52 -14.05
C ASN A 76 -1.24 5.84 -12.71
N GLU A 77 0.02 5.75 -12.30
CA GLU A 77 0.39 5.20 -10.99
C GLU A 77 -0.27 5.97 -9.83
N LEU A 78 -0.23 7.31 -9.89
CA LEU A 78 -0.91 8.15 -8.90
C LEU A 78 -2.42 7.93 -8.88
N LEU A 79 -3.05 7.80 -10.05
CA LEU A 79 -4.49 7.52 -10.16
C LEU A 79 -4.84 6.13 -9.63
N HIS A 80 -4.00 5.12 -9.88
CA HIS A 80 -4.18 3.80 -9.32
C HIS A 80 -4.12 3.83 -7.79
N HIS A 81 -3.12 4.48 -7.21
CA HIS A 81 -3.02 4.62 -5.76
C HIS A 81 -4.20 5.38 -5.16
N LYS A 82 -4.67 6.46 -5.80
CA LYS A 82 -5.87 7.18 -5.36
C LYS A 82 -7.12 6.29 -5.40
N ASN A 83 -7.31 5.53 -6.48
CA ASN A 83 -8.45 4.63 -6.60
C ASN A 83 -8.43 3.52 -5.55
N GLU A 84 -7.28 2.89 -5.31
CA GLU A 84 -7.15 1.89 -4.26
C GLU A 84 -7.38 2.49 -2.87
N GLY A 85 -6.79 3.66 -2.56
CA GLY A 85 -7.04 4.35 -1.30
C GLY A 85 -8.52 4.74 -1.09
N LEU A 86 -9.23 5.13 -2.15
CA LEU A 86 -10.67 5.40 -2.08
C LEU A 86 -11.49 4.13 -1.82
N LYS A 87 -11.13 3.00 -2.45
CA LYS A 87 -11.77 1.70 -2.20
C LYS A 87 -11.57 1.26 -0.76
N GLU A 88 -10.36 1.38 -0.24
CA GLU A 88 -10.03 1.06 1.15
C GLU A 88 -10.81 1.95 2.12
N ALA A 89 -10.81 3.27 1.89
CA ALA A 89 -11.56 4.22 2.71
C ALA A 89 -13.07 3.89 2.72
N LEU A 90 -13.62 3.45 1.59
CA LEU A 90 -15.01 3.02 1.49
C LEU A 90 -15.27 1.74 2.29
N ILE A 91 -14.36 0.77 2.26
CA ILE A 91 -14.45 -0.45 3.08
C ILE A 91 -14.43 -0.09 4.57
N VAL A 92 -13.50 0.78 4.99
CA VAL A 92 -13.39 1.23 6.38
C VAL A 92 -14.66 1.96 6.81
N LYS A 93 -15.19 2.88 5.99
CA LYS A 93 -16.47 3.56 6.28
C LYS A 93 -17.64 2.58 6.36
N LYS A 94 -17.71 1.58 5.48
CA LYS A 94 -18.75 0.54 5.52
C LYS A 94 -18.65 -0.30 6.80
N ARG A 95 -17.43 -0.62 7.27
CA ARG A 95 -17.21 -1.28 8.56
C ARG A 95 -17.63 -0.39 9.73
N HIS A 96 -17.27 0.89 9.71
CA HIS A 96 -17.64 1.85 10.75
C HIS A 96 -19.16 2.11 10.81
N ARG A 97 -19.87 2.09 9.67
CA ARG A 97 -21.35 2.15 9.67
C ARG A 97 -22.02 0.94 10.33
N LYS A 98 -21.29 -0.15 10.55
CA LYS A 98 -21.77 -1.30 11.33
C LYS A 98 -21.52 -1.15 12.83
N VAL A 99 -21.35 0.06 13.35
CA VAL A 99 -21.48 0.28 14.80
C VAL A 99 -22.87 -0.23 15.19
N SER A 100 -22.87 -1.35 15.91
CA SER A 100 -24.07 -1.96 16.46
C SER A 100 -24.80 -0.94 17.33
N LYS A 101 -26.12 -1.10 17.47
CA LYS A 101 -26.86 -0.37 18.51
C LYS A 101 -26.13 -0.54 19.85
N PRO A 102 -25.87 0.55 20.60
CA PRO A 102 -25.20 0.44 21.89
C PRO A 102 -26.08 -0.38 22.82
N LEU A 103 -25.48 -1.39 23.46
CA LEU A 103 -26.18 -2.25 24.40
C LEU A 103 -26.56 -1.45 25.65
N ASP A 104 -27.84 -1.48 26.04
CA ASP A 104 -28.35 -0.76 27.21
C ASP A 104 -27.86 -1.40 28.53
N LEU A 105 -26.67 -0.99 28.96
CA LEU A 105 -26.05 -1.41 30.21
C LEU A 105 -26.56 -0.53 31.37
N GLN A 106 -27.48 -1.07 32.17
CA GLN A 106 -28.05 -0.36 33.32
C GLN A 106 -27.18 -0.51 34.56
N GLN A 107 -26.78 0.63 35.14
CA GLN A 107 -26.08 0.70 36.43
C GLN A 107 -27.06 0.47 37.57
N ARG A 108 -26.65 -0.28 38.60
CA ARG A 108 -27.43 -0.40 39.84
C ARG A 108 -27.22 0.84 40.71
N GLU A 109 -28.30 1.37 41.28
CA GLU A 109 -28.29 2.57 42.12
C GLU A 109 -27.39 2.45 43.35
N GLU A 110 -27.17 1.24 43.85
CA GLU A 110 -26.37 0.97 45.07
C GLU A 110 -24.86 1.26 44.93
N TYR A 111 -24.33 1.45 43.72
CA TYR A 111 -22.89 1.57 43.48
C TYR A 111 -22.50 2.99 43.09
N HIS A 112 -22.01 3.77 44.07
CA HIS A 112 -21.62 5.20 43.90
C HIS A 112 -20.11 5.43 43.67
N SER A 113 -19.33 4.40 43.34
CA SER A 113 -17.90 4.58 43.04
C SER A 113 -17.68 5.12 41.62
N GLY A 114 -16.71 6.02 41.44
CA GLY A 114 -16.45 6.69 40.16
C GLY A 114 -16.01 5.79 38.99
N ALA A 115 -15.72 4.50 39.22
CA ALA A 115 -15.43 3.53 38.17
C ALA A 115 -16.57 2.51 38.03
N ILE A 116 -17.15 2.40 36.83
CA ILE A 116 -18.22 1.45 36.51
C ILE A 116 -17.59 0.18 35.90
N PHE A 117 -17.73 -0.95 36.58
CA PHE A 117 -17.26 -2.25 36.08
C PHE A 117 -18.39 -3.06 35.45
N TRP A 118 -18.26 -3.39 34.17
CA TRP A 118 -19.23 -4.22 33.45
C TRP A 118 -18.78 -5.68 33.42
N SER A 119 -19.32 -6.50 34.32
CA SER A 119 -19.05 -7.93 34.32
C SER A 119 -19.70 -8.65 33.12
N PRO A 120 -19.17 -9.79 32.66
CA PRO A 120 -19.79 -10.57 31.57
C PRO A 120 -21.25 -10.98 31.84
N GLN A 121 -21.63 -11.13 33.11
CA GLN A 121 -23.01 -11.38 33.49
C GLN A 121 -23.92 -10.19 33.16
N LYS A 122 -23.48 -8.95 33.43
CA LYS A 122 -24.24 -7.73 33.11
C LYS A 122 -24.48 -7.56 31.62
N VAL A 123 -23.48 -7.90 30.80
CA VAL A 123 -23.61 -7.90 29.34
C VAL A 123 -24.66 -8.90 28.87
N ARG A 124 -24.72 -10.10 29.47
CA ARG A 124 -25.76 -11.10 29.14
C ARG A 124 -27.16 -10.64 29.55
N GLU A 125 -27.30 -10.06 30.74
CA GLU A 125 -28.57 -9.50 31.23
C GLU A 125 -29.12 -8.42 30.29
N ALA A 126 -28.27 -7.49 29.83
CA ALA A 126 -28.68 -6.44 28.89
C ALA A 126 -29.14 -7.01 27.54
N ARG A 127 -28.43 -8.02 26.99
CA ARG A 127 -28.83 -8.67 25.73
C ARG A 127 -30.18 -9.39 25.84
N ALA A 128 -30.44 -10.04 26.98
CA ALA A 128 -31.71 -10.70 27.21
C ALA A 128 -32.88 -9.69 27.22
N ARG A 129 -32.68 -8.50 27.80
CA ARG A 129 -33.70 -7.43 27.81
C ARG A 129 -33.95 -6.87 26.41
N GLU A 130 -32.92 -6.68 25.61
CA GLU A 130 -33.09 -6.24 24.21
C GLU A 130 -33.90 -7.27 23.41
N ALA A 131 -33.60 -8.57 23.54
CA ALA A 131 -34.34 -9.62 22.85
C ALA A 131 -35.83 -9.63 23.21
N VAL A 132 -36.17 -9.38 24.48
CA VAL A 132 -37.57 -9.26 24.93
C VAL A 132 -38.23 -8.02 24.32
N LYS A 133 -37.58 -6.85 24.39
CA LYS A 133 -38.10 -5.62 23.77
C LYS A 133 -38.35 -5.77 22.26
N GLU A 134 -37.45 -6.45 21.54
CA GLU A 134 -37.60 -6.70 20.10
C GLU A 134 -38.80 -7.61 19.80
N GLN A 135 -39.05 -8.62 20.64
CA GLN A 135 -40.23 -9.49 20.51
C GLN A 135 -41.53 -8.74 20.77
N GLU A 136 -41.58 -7.91 21.82
CA GLU A 136 -42.73 -7.07 22.15
C GLU A 136 -43.05 -6.09 21.01
N GLN A 137 -42.04 -5.37 20.51
CA GLN A 137 -42.21 -4.46 19.36
C GLN A 137 -42.70 -5.17 18.10
N HIS A 138 -42.22 -6.38 17.85
CA HIS A 138 -42.68 -7.18 16.71
C HIS A 138 -44.14 -7.62 16.89
N GLN A 139 -44.59 -7.90 18.10
CA GLN A 139 -45.98 -8.23 18.39
C GLN A 139 -46.91 -7.01 18.27
N GLU A 140 -46.44 -5.82 18.65
CA GLU A 140 -47.22 -4.58 18.55
C GLU A 140 -47.38 -4.06 17.11
N MET A 141 -46.45 -4.41 16.20
CA MET A 141 -46.53 -4.04 14.78
C MET A 141 -47.34 -5.01 13.91
N LEU A 142 -47.75 -6.16 14.45
CA LEU A 142 -48.63 -7.14 13.81
C LEU A 142 -50.11 -6.80 14.04
#